data_AF-A0A3E2NPW0-F1
#
_entry.id   AF-A0A3E2NPW0-F1
#
_cell.length_a   1.000
_cell.length_b   1.000
_cell.length_c   1.000
_cell.angle_alpha   90.00
_cell.angle_beta   90.00
_cell.angle_gamma   90.00
#
_symmetry.space_group_name_H-M   'P 1'
#
loop_
_entity.id
_entity.type
_entity.pdbx_description
1 polymer ?
#
loop_
_entity_poly.entity_id
_entity_poly.type
_entity_poly.pdbx_seq_one_letter_code
_entity_poly.pdbx_strand_id
1 'polypeptide(L)'
;MIKINLLKKYLIALNAIALIISCKANCEIEELHTISTLKGDGPTGISYMHNVLLKNVSKNCVDSIMMVNLAKNYIDTVKKDKPIDLVCFYNSTSDFDLDEVSQNMEQIDKSCLVKIGFNIKTKQPTDFSFFNQNGQRIYSGTKWLISK
;
A
#
# COMPACT_ATOMS: atom_id res chain seq x y z
N MET A 1 17.08 -52.36 -14.07
CA MET A 1 17.60 -51.35 -13.13
C MET A 1 17.30 -49.92 -13.64
N ILE A 2 16.01 -49.53 -13.78
CA ILE A 2 15.61 -48.26 -14.46
C ILE A 2 14.57 -47.44 -13.65
N LYS A 3 13.96 -48.00 -12.59
CA LYS A 3 12.83 -47.34 -11.89
C LYS A 3 13.21 -46.19 -10.95
N ILE A 4 14.47 -46.05 -10.53
CA ILE A 4 14.89 -45.07 -9.52
C ILE A 4 14.97 -43.63 -10.11
N ASN A 5 15.25 -43.48 -11.41
CA ASN A 5 15.43 -42.17 -12.05
C ASN A 5 14.12 -41.41 -12.32
N LEU A 6 12.99 -42.11 -12.46
CA LEU A 6 11.69 -41.46 -12.62
C LEU A 6 11.19 -40.90 -11.28
N LEU A 7 11.33 -41.65 -10.19
CA LEU A 7 10.86 -41.24 -8.87
C LEU A 7 11.51 -39.94 -8.36
N LYS A 8 12.83 -39.78 -8.57
CA LYS A 8 13.56 -38.54 -8.23
C LYS A 8 13.08 -37.33 -9.04
N LYS A 9 12.78 -37.52 -10.34
CA LYS A 9 12.25 -36.44 -11.19
C LYS A 9 10.85 -36.00 -10.74
N TYR A 10 9.99 -36.93 -10.35
CA TYR A 10 8.67 -36.62 -9.79
C TYR A 10 8.76 -35.89 -8.45
N LEU A 11 9.66 -36.29 -7.55
CA LEU A 11 9.88 -35.62 -6.26
C LEU A 11 10.38 -34.17 -6.41
N ILE A 12 11.26 -33.92 -7.39
CA ILE A 12 11.73 -32.55 -7.69
C ILE A 12 10.60 -31.70 -8.27
N ALA A 13 9.80 -32.26 -9.19
CA ALA A 13 8.65 -31.58 -9.77
C ALA A 13 7.57 -31.28 -8.71
N LEU A 14 7.31 -32.20 -7.78
CA LEU A 14 6.33 -32.00 -6.70
C LEU A 14 6.77 -30.90 -5.73
N ASN A 15 8.05 -30.85 -5.37
CA ASN A 15 8.60 -29.78 -4.53
C ASN A 15 8.59 -28.42 -5.25
N ALA A 16 8.87 -28.39 -6.56
CA ALA A 16 8.77 -27.16 -7.34
C ALA A 16 7.32 -26.64 -7.41
N ILE A 17 6.34 -27.53 -7.57
CA ILE A 17 4.92 -27.16 -7.57
C ILE A 17 4.46 -26.71 -6.16
N ALA A 18 4.91 -27.36 -5.09
CA ALA A 18 4.63 -26.94 -3.72
C ALA A 18 5.27 -25.58 -3.39
N LEU A 19 6.48 -25.29 -3.89
CA LEU A 19 7.12 -23.97 -3.75
C LEU A 19 6.36 -22.87 -4.51
N ILE A 20 5.82 -23.20 -5.69
CA ILE A 20 5.03 -22.26 -6.51
C ILE A 20 3.66 -21.97 -5.86
N ILE A 21 3.02 -22.98 -5.26
CA ILE A 21 1.72 -22.82 -4.59
C ILE A 21 1.88 -22.10 -3.24
N SER A 22 3.00 -22.29 -2.54
CA SER A 22 3.29 -21.63 -1.26
C SER A 22 3.63 -20.14 -1.38
N CYS A 23 3.64 -19.58 -2.60
CA CYS A 23 3.91 -18.16 -2.86
C CYS A 23 2.66 -17.38 -3.30
N LYS A 24 1.45 -17.88 -3.00
CA LYS A 24 0.29 -17.00 -2.89
C LYS A 24 0.42 -16.21 -1.60
N ALA A 25 1.09 -15.06 -1.66
CA ALA A 25 0.99 -14.07 -0.61
C ALA A 25 -0.50 -13.86 -0.34
N ASN A 26 -0.94 -14.06 0.90
CA ASN A 26 -2.32 -13.75 1.27
C ASN A 26 -2.47 -12.23 1.10
N CYS A 27 -3.21 -11.79 0.09
CA CYS A 27 -3.42 -10.37 -0.21
C CYS A 27 -4.70 -9.85 0.44
N GLU A 28 -5.16 -10.52 1.50
CA GLU A 28 -6.30 -10.08 2.30
C GLU A 28 -5.89 -8.94 3.24
N ILE A 29 -6.74 -7.92 3.31
CA ILE A 29 -6.59 -6.81 4.26
C ILE A 29 -7.19 -7.27 5.59
N GLU A 30 -6.33 -7.64 6.54
CA GLU A 30 -6.76 -8.08 7.86
C GLU A 30 -7.09 -6.90 8.80
N GLU A 31 -6.32 -5.81 8.70
CA GLU A 31 -6.42 -4.69 9.61
C GLU A 31 -6.18 -3.36 8.89
N LEU A 32 -7.05 -2.38 9.18
CA LEU A 32 -7.00 -1.00 8.67
C LEU A 32 -7.13 -0.04 9.86
N HIS A 33 -6.11 0.78 10.11
CA HIS A 33 -6.20 1.84 11.12
C HIS A 33 -5.39 3.09 10.74
N THR A 34 -5.85 4.25 11.20
CA THR A 34 -5.14 5.52 11.03
C THR A 34 -3.97 5.58 12.00
N ILE A 35 -2.74 5.69 11.48
CA ILE A 35 -1.52 5.88 12.25
C ILE A 35 -1.42 7.34 12.70
N SER A 36 -1.59 8.26 11.74
CA SER A 36 -1.54 9.70 11.99
C SER A 36 -2.31 10.49 10.94
N THR A 37 -2.65 11.73 11.30
CA THR A 37 -3.24 12.71 10.38
C THR A 37 -2.39 13.96 10.41
N LEU A 38 -1.79 14.30 9.26
CA LEU A 38 -0.98 15.49 9.10
C LEU A 38 -1.82 16.57 8.42
N LYS A 39 -1.82 17.76 9.02
CA LYS A 39 -2.43 18.95 8.44
C LYS A 39 -1.35 19.73 7.69
N GLY A 40 -1.62 20.09 6.44
CA GLY A 40 -0.74 20.90 5.62
C GLY A 40 -1.49 21.94 4.80
N ASP A 41 -0.74 22.71 4.04
CA ASP A 41 -1.30 23.60 3.02
C ASP A 41 -1.37 22.85 1.69
N GLY A 42 -2.58 22.79 1.12
CA GLY A 42 -2.86 22.23 -0.20
C GLY A 42 -3.30 23.30 -1.20
N PRO A 43 -3.44 22.95 -2.49
CA PRO A 43 -3.75 23.91 -3.55
C PRO A 43 -5.07 24.67 -3.37
N THR A 44 -6.00 24.12 -2.59
CA THR A 44 -7.35 24.65 -2.35
C THR A 44 -7.57 25.12 -0.91
N GLY A 45 -6.52 25.18 -0.09
CA GLY A 45 -6.60 25.55 1.32
C GLY A 45 -5.98 24.47 2.21
N ILE A 46 -6.62 24.15 3.33
CA ILE A 46 -6.09 23.13 4.25
C ILE A 46 -6.20 21.75 3.63
N SER A 47 -5.09 21.02 3.64
CA SER A 47 -4.92 19.63 3.24
C SER A 47 -4.83 18.74 4.48
N TYR A 48 -5.39 17.53 4.40
CA TYR A 48 -5.26 16.51 5.43
C TYR A 48 -4.74 15.20 4.82
N MET A 49 -3.48 14.91 5.10
CA MET A 49 -2.87 13.63 4.78
C MET A 49 -3.18 12.63 5.89
N HIS A 50 -3.81 11.53 5.53
CA HIS A 50 -4.07 10.41 6.44
C HIS A 50 -3.07 9.29 6.16
N ASN A 51 -2.26 8.96 7.16
CA ASN A 51 -1.36 7.81 7.13
C ASN A 51 -2.10 6.61 7.70
N VAL A 52 -2.26 5.57 6.90
CA VAL A 52 -3.14 4.42 7.20
C VAL A 52 -2.33 3.14 7.11
N LEU A 53 -2.39 2.31 8.16
CA LEU A 53 -1.78 1.00 8.16
C LEU A 53 -2.67 -0.03 7.46
N LEU A 54 -2.09 -0.82 6.58
CA LEU A 54 -2.60 -2.06 6.00
C LEU A 54 -1.71 -3.21 6.44
N LYS A 55 -2.07 -3.83 7.56
CA LYS A 55 -1.26 -4.91 8.11
C LYS A 55 -1.26 -6.11 7.17
N ASN A 56 -0.11 -6.75 7.03
CA ASN A 56 0.10 -7.96 6.23
C ASN A 56 -0.10 -7.81 4.70
N VAL A 57 -0.26 -6.58 4.18
CA VAL A 57 -0.32 -6.33 2.74
C VAL A 57 1.06 -5.99 2.20
N SER A 58 1.58 -6.80 1.28
CA SER A 58 2.86 -6.53 0.60
C SER A 58 2.68 -5.62 -0.62
N LYS A 59 3.75 -4.96 -1.09
CA LYS A 59 3.73 -4.15 -2.33
C LYS A 59 3.25 -4.94 -3.56
N ASN A 60 3.45 -6.25 -3.58
CA ASN A 60 3.01 -7.13 -4.69
C ASN A 60 1.51 -7.47 -4.64
N CYS A 61 0.84 -7.17 -3.54
CA CYS A 61 -0.60 -7.38 -3.35
C CYS A 61 -1.44 -6.15 -3.72
N VAL A 62 -0.81 -5.05 -4.13
CA VAL A 62 -1.46 -3.76 -4.35
C VAL A 62 -1.95 -3.68 -5.79
N ASP A 63 -3.27 -3.77 -6.00
CA ASP A 63 -3.90 -3.46 -7.29
C ASP A 63 -4.76 -2.20 -7.24
N SER A 64 -5.06 -1.66 -8.42
CA SER A 64 -5.76 -0.37 -8.56
C SER A 64 -7.18 -0.41 -8.04
N ILE A 65 -7.90 -1.50 -8.25
CA ILE A 65 -9.31 -1.64 -7.88
C ILE A 65 -9.40 -1.75 -6.36
N MET A 66 -8.60 -2.63 -5.75
CA MET A 66 -8.56 -2.81 -4.31
C MET A 66 -8.25 -1.49 -3.59
N MET A 67 -7.16 -0.82 -3.97
CA MET A 67 -6.70 0.36 -3.25
C MET A 67 -7.60 1.57 -3.42
N VAL A 68 -8.17 1.78 -4.62
CA VAL A 68 -9.11 2.88 -4.84
C VAL A 68 -10.42 2.65 -4.07
N ASN A 69 -10.94 1.42 -4.07
CA ASN A 69 -12.15 1.10 -3.30
C ASN A 69 -11.92 1.25 -1.80
N LEU A 70 -10.78 0.76 -1.30
CA LEU A 70 -10.42 0.89 0.10
C LEU A 70 -10.32 2.36 0.53
N ALA A 71 -9.64 3.18 -0.27
CA ALA A 71 -9.51 4.60 0.01
C ALA A 71 -10.87 5.33 0.00
N LYS A 72 -11.74 5.03 -0.96
CA LYS A 72 -13.11 5.58 -1.00
C LYS A 72 -13.91 5.23 0.26
N ASN A 73 -13.91 3.95 0.63
CA ASN A 73 -14.59 3.48 1.83
C ASN A 73 -14.03 4.16 3.09
N TYR A 74 -12.71 4.30 3.19
CA TYR A 74 -12.07 4.97 4.31
C TYR A 74 -12.46 6.46 4.38
N ILE A 75 -12.46 7.18 3.25
CA ILE A 75 -12.91 8.59 3.17
C ILE A 75 -14.35 8.75 3.65
N ASP A 76 -15.22 7.78 3.35
CA ASP A 76 -16.61 7.81 3.82
C ASP A 76 -16.74 7.62 5.34
N THR A 77 -15.74 7.03 6.00
CA THR A 77 -15.74 6.80 7.46
C THR A 77 -15.16 7.95 8.29
N VAL A 78 -14.35 8.83 7.69
CA VAL A 78 -13.66 9.91 8.41
C VAL A 78 -14.59 11.09 8.68
N LYS A 79 -14.43 11.69 9.87
CA LYS A 79 -15.22 12.85 10.32
C LYS A 79 -15.00 14.07 9.40
N LYS A 80 -16.07 14.83 9.15
CA LYS A 80 -16.10 15.96 8.20
C LYS A 80 -15.17 17.13 8.54
N ASP A 81 -14.67 17.22 9.77
CA ASP A 81 -13.76 18.28 10.24
C ASP A 81 -12.31 18.08 9.77
N LYS A 82 -11.95 16.88 9.33
CA LYS A 82 -10.65 16.54 8.73
C LYS A 82 -10.86 15.87 7.36
N PRO A 83 -11.33 16.64 6.36
CA PRO A 83 -11.61 16.09 5.03
C PRO A 83 -10.32 15.59 4.37
N ILE A 84 -10.34 14.34 3.95
CA ILE A 84 -9.21 13.69 3.31
C ILE A 84 -9.04 14.20 1.88
N ASP A 85 -7.86 14.70 1.59
CA ASP A 85 -7.38 14.94 0.22
C ASP A 85 -6.22 14.04 -0.17
N LEU A 86 -5.55 13.40 0.80
CA LEU A 86 -4.49 12.45 0.53
C LEU A 86 -4.52 11.29 1.53
N VAL A 87 -4.53 10.06 1.01
CA VAL A 87 -4.37 8.84 1.81
C VAL A 87 -3.05 8.18 1.45
N CYS A 88 -2.21 7.97 2.45
CA CYS A 88 -0.96 7.24 2.34
C CYS A 88 -1.12 5.88 3.02
N PHE A 89 -1.06 4.79 2.26
CA PHE A 89 -1.15 3.44 2.81
C PHE A 89 0.24 2.89 3.08
N TYR A 90 0.43 2.35 4.29
CA TYR A 90 1.68 1.76 4.78
C TYR A 90 1.45 0.32 5.18
N ASN A 91 2.45 -0.54 5.08
CA ASN A 91 2.36 -1.93 5.54
C ASN A 91 3.00 -2.19 6.91
N SER A 92 3.64 -1.19 7.49
CA SER A 92 4.32 -1.27 8.78
C SER A 92 4.25 0.08 9.48
N THR A 93 4.26 0.06 10.81
CA THR A 93 4.48 1.26 11.64
C THR A 93 5.95 1.44 12.00
N SER A 94 6.84 0.54 11.59
CA SER A 94 8.27 0.53 11.96
C SER A 94 9.02 1.81 11.59
N ASP A 95 8.54 2.51 10.56
CA ASP A 95 9.16 3.73 10.07
C ASP A 95 8.57 4.99 10.72
N PHE A 96 7.60 4.83 11.63
CA PHE A 96 6.96 5.93 12.36
C PHE A 96 7.44 6.00 13.80
N ASP A 97 7.90 7.17 14.22
CA ASP A 97 8.09 7.51 15.62
C ASP A 97 6.83 8.18 16.21
N LEU A 98 5.88 7.39 16.70
CA LEU A 98 4.55 7.89 17.08
C LEU A 98 4.56 8.99 18.17
N ASP A 99 5.68 9.19 18.87
CA ASP A 99 5.86 10.22 19.87
C ASP A 99 6.43 11.54 19.29
N GLU A 100 6.95 11.53 18.06
CA GLU A 100 7.50 12.71 17.38
C GLU A 100 6.46 13.45 16.54
N VAL A 101 6.38 14.77 16.75
CA VAL A 101 5.48 15.68 16.02
C VAL A 101 6.00 16.02 14.61
N SER A 102 7.30 15.82 14.36
CA SER A 102 7.97 16.20 13.11
C SER A 102 9.04 15.16 12.72
N GLN A 103 8.67 14.20 11.87
CA GLN A 103 9.57 13.15 11.40
C GLN A 103 10.03 13.36 9.96
N ASN A 104 11.17 12.76 9.61
CA ASN A 104 11.67 12.78 8.24
C ASN A 104 10.83 11.84 7.33
N MET A 105 10.09 12.44 6.39
CA MET A 105 9.23 11.71 5.45
C MET A 105 9.98 10.67 4.60
N GLU A 106 11.27 10.85 4.30
CA GLU A 106 12.05 9.87 3.55
C GLU A 106 12.24 8.56 4.30
N GLN A 107 12.25 8.61 5.64
CA GLN A 107 12.32 7.41 6.47
C GLN A 107 10.96 6.70 6.49
N ILE A 108 9.88 7.45 6.70
CA ILE A 108 8.50 6.96 6.75
C ILE A 108 8.08 6.31 5.42
N ASP A 109 8.52 6.85 4.28
CA ASP A 109 8.07 6.42 2.95
C ASP A 109 8.60 5.04 2.52
N LYS A 110 9.49 4.40 3.29
CA LYS A 110 10.03 3.06 2.95
C LYS A 110 8.95 1.98 2.95
N SER A 111 8.10 1.97 3.99
CA SER A 111 6.93 1.10 4.12
C SER A 111 5.70 1.57 3.36
N CYS A 112 5.77 2.73 2.68
CA CYS A 112 4.65 3.23 1.88
C CYS A 112 4.37 2.28 0.69
N LEU A 113 3.13 1.80 0.63
CA LEU A 113 2.60 0.98 -0.46
C LEU A 113 2.18 1.86 -1.64
N VAL A 114 1.33 2.86 -1.37
CA VAL A 114 0.80 3.80 -2.35
C VAL A 114 0.28 5.05 -1.64
N LYS A 115 0.41 6.20 -2.29
CA LYS A 115 -0.29 7.44 -1.93
C LYS A 115 -1.35 7.73 -2.97
N ILE A 116 -2.56 8.05 -2.54
CA ILE A 116 -3.70 8.35 -3.41
C ILE A 116 -4.28 9.70 -3.02
N GLY A 117 -4.15 10.67 -3.92
CA GLY A 117 -4.77 11.98 -3.80
C GLY A 117 -6.24 11.94 -4.23
N PHE A 118 -7.07 12.80 -3.63
CA PHE A 118 -8.50 12.87 -3.87
C PHE A 118 -8.98 14.31 -4.02
N ASN A 119 -9.99 14.48 -4.88
CA ASN A 119 -10.83 15.67 -4.83
C ASN A 119 -11.81 15.55 -3.67
N ILE A 120 -11.66 16.40 -2.64
CA ILE A 120 -12.51 16.40 -1.43
C ILE A 120 -14.02 16.44 -1.77
N LYS A 121 -14.42 17.18 -2.81
CA LYS A 121 -15.84 17.36 -3.15
C LYS A 121 -16.40 16.15 -3.89
N THR A 122 -15.68 15.63 -4.88
CA THR A 122 -16.18 14.54 -5.74
C THR A 122 -15.80 13.15 -5.25
N LYS A 123 -14.89 13.06 -4.26
CA LYS A 123 -14.27 11.82 -3.75
C LYS A 123 -13.63 10.96 -4.85
N GLN A 124 -13.26 11.58 -5.96
CA GLN A 124 -12.56 10.90 -7.05
C GLN A 124 -11.05 10.99 -6.83
N PRO A 125 -10.30 9.90 -7.10
CA PRO A 125 -8.85 9.94 -7.12
C PRO A 125 -8.34 10.97 -8.14
N THR A 126 -7.35 11.77 -7.76
CA THR A 126 -6.70 12.77 -8.62
C THR A 126 -5.31 12.33 -9.07
N ASP A 127 -4.59 11.65 -8.19
CA ASP A 127 -3.20 11.26 -8.42
C ASP A 127 -2.81 10.05 -7.57
N PHE A 128 -1.76 9.38 -8.03
CA PHE A 128 -1.18 8.19 -7.45
C PHE A 128 0.34 8.36 -7.37
N SER A 129 0.93 7.99 -6.24
CA SER A 129 2.38 7.89 -6.08
C SER A 129 2.81 6.53 -5.55
N PHE A 130 3.88 5.97 -6.12
CA PHE A 130 4.45 4.67 -5.73
C PHE A 130 5.92 4.82 -5.35
N PHE A 131 6.38 3.98 -4.43
CA PHE A 131 7.70 4.07 -3.81
C PHE A 131 8.43 2.72 -3.87
N ASN A 132 9.73 2.74 -4.20
CA ASN A 132 10.55 1.53 -4.13
C ASN A 132 10.88 1.14 -2.67
N GLN A 133 11.66 0.08 -2.48
CA GLN A 133 12.04 -0.41 -1.14
C GLN A 133 12.91 0.58 -0.35
N ASN A 134 13.57 1.52 -1.01
CA ASN A 134 14.38 2.55 -0.39
C ASN A 134 13.56 3.80 0.01
N GLY A 135 12.24 3.78 -0.19
CA GLY A 135 11.39 4.95 0.03
C GLY A 135 11.49 6.00 -1.07
N GLN A 136 12.17 5.71 -2.18
CA GLN A 136 12.26 6.64 -3.31
C GLN A 136 11.02 6.52 -4.17
N ARG A 137 10.40 7.67 -4.50
CA ARG A 137 9.25 7.72 -5.39
C ARG A 137 9.65 7.28 -6.80
N ILE A 138 9.05 6.20 -7.30
CA ILE A 138 9.26 5.65 -8.65
C ILE A 138 8.22 6.13 -9.66
N TYR A 139 7.06 6.57 -9.19
CA TYR A 139 6.00 7.09 -10.04
C TYR A 139 5.17 8.14 -9.31
N SER A 140 4.71 9.13 -10.07
CA SER A 140 3.73 10.14 -9.67
C SER A 140 2.89 10.50 -10.90
N GLY A 141 1.57 10.38 -10.83
CA GLY A 141 0.72 10.73 -11.96
C GLY A 141 -0.77 10.49 -11.72
N THR A 142 -1.61 10.88 -12.68
CA THR A 142 -3.08 10.82 -12.57
C THR A 142 -3.66 9.45 -12.92
N LYS A 143 -2.82 8.49 -13.31
CA LYS A 143 -3.21 7.12 -13.68
C LYS A 143 -2.51 6.14 -12.76
N TRP A 144 -3.13 4.99 -12.56
CA TRP A 144 -2.47 3.90 -11.87
C TRP A 144 -1.26 3.41 -12.66
N LEU A 145 -0.14 3.15 -11.98
CA LEU A 145 1.04 2.56 -12.62
C LEU A 145 0.71 1.11 -13.00
N ILE A 146 0.59 0.85 -14.31
CA ILE A 146 0.43 -0.51 -14.81
C ILE A 146 1.81 -1.18 -14.74
N SER A 147 2.01 -2.09 -13.77
CA SER A 147 3.20 -2.94 -13.75
C SER A 147 3.19 -3.83 -14.99
N LYS A 148 4.26 -3.75 -15.80
CA LYS A 148 4.47 -4.66 -16.93
C LYS A 148 4.90 -6.03 -16.46
#